data_AF-A0A2V9NSS1-F1
#
_entry.id   AF-A0A2V9NSS1-F1
#
_cell.length_a   1.000
_cell.length_b   1.000
_cell.length_c   1.000
_cell.angle_alpha   90.00
_cell.angle_beta   90.00
_cell.angle_gamma   90.00
#
_symmetry.space_group_name_H-M   'P 1'
#
loop_
_entity.id
_entity.type
_entity.pdbx_description
1 polymer ?
#
loop_
_entity_poly.entity_id
_entity_poly.type
_entity_poly.pdbx_seq_one_letter_code
_entity_poly.pdbx_strand_id
1 'polypeptide(L)'
;MASKTGEDSPFYKPLKEFPSSVADADQKRLREAVLKVIAHQIIPAYQRFVTFMRNEYAPHGRTEPGVWALPDGDARYRYAIRRMTTTDLSPDQIYEIGMKQLKETEAEMLAVAKQFGFDDLASFNQHIKDDRKLYATSGQ
;
A
#
# COMPACT_ATOMS: atom_id res chain seq x y z
N MET A 1 3.73 0.22 14.16
CA MET A 1 2.81 -0.94 14.23
C MET A 1 3.24 -1.92 15.32
N ALA A 2 4.47 -2.48 15.26
CA ALA A 2 4.96 -3.50 16.20
C ALA A 2 5.39 -3.01 17.61
N SER A 3 5.18 -1.73 17.94
CA SER A 3 5.52 -1.17 19.26
C SER A 3 4.34 -1.13 20.24
N LYS A 4 3.10 -1.33 19.76
CA LYS A 4 1.90 -1.35 20.61
C LYS A 4 1.76 -2.73 21.26
N THR A 5 1.69 -2.75 22.58
CA THR A 5 1.61 -3.97 23.41
C THR A 5 0.23 -4.14 24.03
N GLY A 6 -0.04 -5.31 24.58
CA GLY A 6 -1.30 -5.57 25.29
C GLY A 6 -2.52 -5.38 24.39
N GLU A 7 -3.56 -4.75 24.93
CA GLU A 7 -4.86 -4.57 24.24
C GLU A 7 -4.83 -3.50 23.14
N ASP A 8 -3.80 -2.63 23.14
CA ASP A 8 -3.56 -1.64 22.09
C ASP A 8 -2.90 -2.24 20.84
N SER A 9 -2.47 -3.50 20.93
CA SER A 9 -1.90 -4.23 19.81
C SER A 9 -2.95 -4.45 18.71
N PRO A 10 -2.62 -4.25 17.42
CA PRO A 10 -3.53 -4.59 16.34
C PRO A 10 -3.90 -6.08 16.34
N PHE A 11 -3.04 -6.94 16.87
CA PHE A 11 -3.28 -8.37 17.03
C PHE A 11 -4.34 -8.70 18.10
N TYR A 12 -4.64 -7.76 19.00
CA TYR A 12 -5.73 -7.89 19.98
C TYR A 12 -7.08 -7.38 19.44
N LYS A 13 -7.09 -6.61 18.35
CA LYS A 13 -8.32 -6.01 17.79
C LYS A 13 -9.47 -7.00 17.60
N PRO A 14 -9.27 -8.21 17.05
CA PRO A 14 -10.36 -9.17 16.85
C PRO A 14 -10.98 -9.68 18.16
N LEU A 15 -10.31 -9.50 19.29
CA LEU A 15 -10.82 -9.95 20.57
C LEU A 15 -11.70 -8.89 21.22
N LYS A 16 -11.63 -7.61 20.84
CA LYS A 16 -12.40 -6.54 21.51
C LYS A 16 -13.89 -6.84 21.59
N GLU A 17 -14.42 -7.51 20.57
CA GLU A 17 -15.81 -7.97 20.52
C GLU A 17 -15.83 -9.43 20.09
N PHE A 18 -16.60 -10.26 20.82
CA PHE A 18 -16.83 -11.66 20.44
C PHE A 18 -18.26 -11.84 19.93
N PRO A 19 -18.48 -12.77 19.00
CA PRO A 19 -19.83 -13.24 18.68
C PRO A 19 -20.51 -13.80 19.94
N SER A 20 -21.83 -13.65 20.03
CA SER A 20 -22.64 -14.17 21.15
C SER A 20 -22.60 -15.70 21.29
N SER A 21 -22.11 -16.41 20.28
CA SER A 21 -21.91 -17.87 20.31
C SER A 21 -20.69 -18.31 21.13
N VAL A 22 -19.81 -17.39 21.54
CA VAL A 22 -18.61 -17.72 22.34
C VAL A 22 -18.88 -17.47 23.81
N ALA A 23 -18.81 -18.52 24.63
CA ALA A 23 -19.02 -18.43 26.07
C ALA A 23 -17.98 -17.52 26.76
N ASP A 24 -18.41 -16.78 27.79
CA ASP A 24 -17.56 -15.80 28.50
C ASP A 24 -16.25 -16.39 29.05
N ALA A 25 -16.29 -17.65 29.53
CA ALA A 25 -15.11 -18.35 30.00
C ALA A 25 -14.07 -18.55 28.88
N ASP A 26 -14.53 -18.87 27.67
CA ASP A 26 -13.67 -18.99 26.51
C ASP A 26 -13.18 -17.64 26.01
N GLN A 27 -14.02 -16.60 26.04
CA GLN A 27 -13.59 -15.24 25.70
C GLN A 27 -12.43 -14.81 26.61
N LYS A 28 -12.56 -14.99 27.93
CA LYS A 28 -11.50 -14.67 28.90
C LYS A 28 -10.23 -15.47 28.63
N ARG A 29 -10.35 -16.80 28.47
CA ARG A 29 -9.22 -17.69 28.17
C ARG A 29 -8.48 -17.27 26.90
N LEU A 30 -9.21 -16.91 25.84
CA LEU A 30 -8.64 -16.50 24.56
C LEU A 30 -7.94 -15.14 24.67
N ARG A 31 -8.50 -14.18 25.41
CA ARG A 31 -7.85 -12.88 25.69
C ARG A 31 -6.51 -13.06 26.37
N GLU A 32 -6.48 -13.83 27.45
CA GLU A 32 -5.26 -14.06 28.23
C GLU A 32 -4.20 -14.79 27.39
N ALA A 33 -4.60 -15.83 26.66
CA ALA A 33 -3.70 -16.57 25.78
C ALA A 33 -3.08 -15.69 24.69
N VAL A 34 -3.90 -14.84 24.03
CA VAL A 34 -3.41 -13.96 22.96
C VAL A 34 -2.53 -12.83 23.51
N LEU A 35 -2.88 -12.24 24.66
CA LEU A 35 -2.01 -11.24 25.31
C LEU A 35 -0.64 -11.83 25.63
N LYS A 36 -0.60 -13.07 26.12
CA LYS A 36 0.66 -13.80 26.37
C LYS A 36 1.46 -14.00 25.08
N VAL A 37 0.83 -14.42 23.98
CA VAL A 37 1.50 -14.60 22.69
C VAL A 37 2.01 -13.28 22.12
N ILE A 38 1.23 -12.21 22.22
CA ILE A 38 1.65 -10.87 21.81
C ILE A 38 2.92 -10.47 22.55
N ALA A 39 2.90 -10.55 23.88
CA ALA A 39 4.02 -10.11 24.72
C ALA A 39 5.28 -10.96 24.54
N HIS A 40 5.15 -12.30 24.48
CA HIS A 40 6.29 -13.19 24.58
C HIS A 40 6.77 -13.78 23.25
N GLN A 41 5.97 -13.69 22.19
CA GLN A 41 6.34 -14.27 20.89
C GLN A 41 6.35 -13.21 19.79
N ILE A 42 5.25 -12.48 19.60
CA ILE A 42 5.09 -11.56 18.47
C ILE A 42 6.03 -10.36 18.63
N ILE A 43 5.96 -9.65 19.76
CA ILE A 43 6.78 -8.44 19.97
C ILE A 43 8.28 -8.77 19.88
N PRO A 44 8.80 -9.82 20.56
CA PRO A 44 10.20 -10.22 20.42
C PRO A 44 10.58 -10.62 18.98
N ALA A 45 9.70 -11.28 18.24
CA ALA A 45 9.97 -11.65 16.85
C ALA A 45 10.13 -10.41 15.94
N TYR A 46 9.25 -9.42 16.09
CA TYR A 46 9.39 -8.15 15.36
C TYR A 46 10.65 -7.39 15.77
N GLN A 47 11.03 -7.40 17.05
CA GLN A 47 12.27 -6.78 17.51
C GLN A 47 13.51 -7.42 16.87
N ARG A 48 13.56 -8.76 16.81
CA ARG A 48 14.63 -9.49 16.11
C ARG A 48 14.66 -9.13 14.63
N PHE A 49 13.49 -9.14 13.97
CA PHE A 49 13.39 -8.79 12.56
C PHE A 49 13.85 -7.35 12.27
N VAL A 50 13.44 -6.37 13.07
CA VAL A 50 13.88 -4.97 12.93
C VAL A 50 15.38 -4.84 13.15
N THR A 51 15.93 -5.55 14.13
CA THR A 51 17.37 -5.55 14.41
C THR A 51 18.15 -6.10 13.22
N PHE A 52 17.73 -7.24 12.68
CA PHE A 52 18.31 -7.82 11.46
C PHE A 52 18.20 -6.86 10.27
N MET A 53 16.99 -6.32 10.01
CA MET A 53 16.77 -5.41 8.89
C MET A 53 17.66 -4.17 8.96
N ARG A 54 17.85 -3.61 10.17
CA ARG A 54 18.66 -2.41 10.38
C ARG A 54 20.15 -2.67 10.31
N ASN A 55 20.62 -3.73 10.97
CA ASN A 55 22.04 -3.91 11.24
C ASN A 55 22.72 -4.84 10.23
N GLU A 56 21.98 -5.77 9.63
CA GLU A 56 22.54 -6.80 8.74
C GLU A 56 22.02 -6.70 7.31
N TYR A 57 20.75 -6.35 7.09
CA TYR A 57 20.22 -6.29 5.73
C TYR A 57 20.43 -4.93 5.06
N ALA A 58 19.97 -3.84 5.69
CA ALA A 58 19.99 -2.50 5.10
C ALA A 58 21.38 -1.98 4.70
N PRO A 59 22.47 -2.20 5.48
CA PRO A 59 23.81 -1.76 5.08
C PRO A 59 24.33 -2.43 3.80
N HIS A 60 23.80 -3.60 3.46
CA HIS A 60 24.13 -4.35 2.25
C HIS A 60 23.06 -4.20 1.15
N GLY A 61 22.07 -3.32 1.37
CA GLY A 61 21.02 -3.02 0.42
C GLY A 61 21.55 -2.26 -0.79
N ARG A 62 20.94 -2.51 -1.95
CA ARG A 62 21.17 -1.74 -3.18
C ARG A 62 20.80 -0.26 -2.98
N THR A 63 21.56 0.63 -3.62
CA THR A 63 21.29 2.08 -3.64
C THR A 63 20.25 2.45 -4.70
N GLU A 64 20.25 1.72 -5.81
CA GLU A 64 19.34 1.96 -6.92
C GLU A 64 17.94 1.38 -6.65
N PRO A 65 16.85 2.11 -6.94
CA PRO A 65 15.48 1.68 -6.62
C PRO A 65 14.91 0.67 -7.62
N GLY A 66 15.46 0.57 -8.83
CA GLY A 66 14.90 -0.26 -9.91
C GLY A 66 15.41 -1.71 -9.95
N VAL A 67 14.54 -2.65 -10.34
CA VAL A 67 14.89 -4.09 -10.47
C VAL A 67 16.02 -4.34 -11.48
N TRP A 68 16.22 -3.40 -12.41
CA TRP A 68 17.32 -3.39 -13.39
C TRP A 68 18.71 -3.44 -12.72
N ALA A 69 18.84 -2.94 -11.49
CA ALA A 69 20.09 -2.92 -10.75
C ALA A 69 20.48 -4.29 -10.14
N LEU A 70 19.60 -5.29 -10.24
CA LEU A 70 19.91 -6.66 -9.82
C LEU A 70 20.65 -7.42 -10.93
N PRO A 71 21.37 -8.51 -10.60
CA PRO A 71 21.85 -9.44 -11.61
C PRO A 71 20.70 -9.92 -12.51
N ASP A 72 20.91 -9.86 -13.82
CA ASP A 72 19.89 -10.12 -14.86
C ASP A 72 18.64 -9.25 -14.77
N GLY A 73 18.76 -8.02 -14.25
CA GLY A 73 17.65 -7.11 -13.98
C GLY A 73 16.70 -6.88 -15.15
N ASP A 74 17.24 -6.72 -16.36
CA ASP A 74 16.43 -6.57 -17.58
C ASP A 74 15.59 -7.81 -17.89
N ALA A 75 16.16 -9.01 -17.74
CA ALA A 75 15.43 -10.26 -17.96
C ALA A 75 14.37 -10.46 -16.88
N ARG A 76 14.67 -10.12 -15.62
CA ARG A 76 13.71 -10.13 -14.52
C ARG A 76 12.55 -9.17 -14.77
N TYR A 77 12.83 -7.98 -15.27
CA TYR A 77 11.81 -6.99 -15.58
C TYR A 77 10.91 -7.43 -16.73
N ARG A 78 11.50 -7.95 -17.82
CA ARG A 78 10.73 -8.53 -18.94
C ARG A 78 9.85 -9.70 -18.50
N TYR A 79 10.37 -10.60 -17.67
CA TYR A 79 9.57 -11.69 -17.10
C TYR A 79 8.41 -11.16 -16.25
N ALA A 80 8.66 -10.14 -15.42
CA ALA A 80 7.63 -9.53 -14.60
C ALA A 80 6.52 -8.88 -15.43
N ILE A 81 6.88 -8.18 -16.52
CA ILE A 81 5.92 -7.63 -17.50
C ILE A 81 5.03 -8.77 -18.01
N ARG A 82 5.62 -9.81 -18.60
CA ARG A 82 4.84 -10.92 -19.17
C ARG A 82 3.98 -11.62 -18.12
N ARG A 83 4.49 -11.81 -16.90
CA ARG A 83 3.72 -12.44 -15.81
C ARG A 83 2.52 -11.60 -15.37
N MET A 84 2.64 -10.27 -15.36
CA MET A 84 1.61 -9.38 -14.83
C MET A 84 0.58 -8.95 -15.88
N THR A 85 0.99 -8.83 -17.14
CA THR A 85 0.15 -8.29 -18.22
C THR A 85 -0.10 -9.29 -19.35
N THR A 86 0.53 -10.46 -19.32
CA THR A 86 0.47 -11.50 -20.36
C THR A 86 0.93 -11.07 -21.75
N THR A 87 1.51 -9.88 -21.87
CA THR A 87 1.95 -9.31 -23.14
C THR A 87 3.39 -9.70 -23.45
N ASP A 88 3.73 -9.63 -24.74
CA ASP A 88 5.09 -9.79 -25.26
C ASP A 88 5.74 -8.44 -25.63
N LEU A 89 5.06 -7.32 -25.35
CA LEU A 89 5.62 -5.99 -25.55
C LEU A 89 6.86 -5.76 -24.68
N SER A 90 7.83 -5.04 -25.24
CA SER A 90 9.03 -4.63 -24.51
C SER A 90 8.71 -3.52 -23.50
N PRO A 91 9.57 -3.34 -22.47
CA PRO A 91 9.52 -2.17 -21.57
C PRO A 91 9.34 -0.83 -22.31
N ASP A 92 10.12 -0.61 -23.36
CA ASP A 92 10.13 0.65 -24.11
C ASP A 92 8.81 0.83 -24.87
N GLN A 93 8.28 -0.22 -25.48
CA GLN A 93 6.96 -0.16 -26.14
C GLN A 93 5.85 0.20 -25.15
N ILE A 94 5.88 -0.38 -23.95
CA ILE A 94 4.91 -0.08 -22.89
C ILE A 94 5.07 1.37 -22.43
N TYR A 95 6.30 1.86 -22.27
CA TYR A 95 6.58 3.24 -21.91
C TYR A 95 6.00 4.22 -22.95
N GLU A 96 6.26 3.99 -24.24
CA GLU A 96 5.75 4.84 -25.31
C GLU A 96 4.22 4.85 -25.37
N ILE A 97 3.58 3.69 -25.19
CA ILE A 97 2.12 3.60 -25.08
C ILE A 97 1.64 4.46 -23.89
N GLY A 98 2.29 4.33 -22.72
CA GLY A 98 1.94 5.08 -21.53
C GLY A 98 2.06 6.60 -21.73
N MET A 99 3.15 7.08 -22.34
CA MET A 99 3.36 8.50 -22.62
C MET A 99 2.32 9.04 -23.61
N LYS A 100 1.96 8.27 -24.63
CA LYS A 100 0.89 8.61 -25.56
C LYS A 100 -0.45 8.73 -24.83
N GLN A 101 -0.81 7.73 -24.03
CA GLN A 101 -2.07 7.71 -23.29
C GLN A 101 -2.16 8.84 -22.27
N LEU A 102 -1.06 9.16 -21.58
CA LEU A 102 -1.00 10.30 -20.65
C LEU A 102 -1.35 11.60 -21.36
N LYS A 103 -0.70 11.89 -22.49
CA LYS A 103 -0.97 13.10 -23.28
C LYS A 103 -2.40 13.18 -23.77
N GLU A 104 -2.96 12.05 -24.25
CA GLU A 104 -4.35 11.98 -24.72
C GLU A 104 -5.34 12.26 -23.58
N THR A 105 -5.16 11.60 -22.43
CA THR A 105 -6.01 11.78 -21.26
C THR A 105 -5.92 13.20 -20.70
N GLU A 106 -4.72 13.80 -20.62
CA GLU A 106 -4.56 15.19 -20.16
C GLU A 106 -5.27 16.18 -21.09
N ALA A 107 -5.24 15.94 -22.41
CA ALA A 107 -5.95 16.79 -23.37
C ALA A 107 -7.48 16.70 -23.19
N GLU A 108 -8.01 15.48 -22.99
CA GLU A 108 -9.43 15.26 -22.72
C GLU A 108 -9.86 15.91 -21.40
N MET A 109 -9.09 15.72 -20.33
CA MET A 109 -9.34 16.36 -19.03
C MET A 109 -9.34 17.88 -19.17
N LEU A 110 -8.41 18.46 -19.94
CA LEU A 110 -8.31 19.91 -20.13
C LEU A 110 -9.52 20.45 -20.91
N ALA A 111 -10.00 19.71 -21.91
CA ALA A 111 -11.21 20.08 -22.64
C ALA A 111 -12.43 20.13 -21.69
N VAL A 112 -12.56 19.17 -20.78
CA VAL A 112 -13.60 19.18 -19.75
C VAL A 112 -13.40 20.33 -18.77
N ALA A 113 -12.19 20.55 -18.25
CA ALA A 113 -11.88 21.64 -17.34
C ALA A 113 -12.29 23.02 -17.91
N LYS A 114 -12.02 23.25 -19.20
CA LYS A 114 -12.42 24.47 -19.91
C LYS A 114 -13.93 24.65 -20.01
N GLN A 115 -14.71 23.57 -20.14
CA GLN A 115 -16.18 23.65 -20.11
C GLN A 115 -16.70 24.13 -18.75
N PHE A 116 -15.96 23.85 -17.67
CA PHE A 116 -16.24 24.35 -16.32
C PHE A 116 -15.59 25.70 -16.01
N GLY A 117 -14.95 26.35 -16.99
CA GLY A 117 -14.35 27.68 -16.85
C GLY A 117 -12.95 27.70 -16.27
N PHE A 118 -12.22 26.59 -16.30
CA PHE A 118 -10.82 26.50 -15.85
C PHE A 118 -9.85 26.52 -17.04
N ASP A 119 -8.80 27.32 -16.92
CA ASP A 119 -7.80 27.49 -18.00
C ASP A 119 -6.78 26.35 -18.07
N ASP A 120 -6.54 25.66 -16.95
CA ASP A 120 -5.59 24.57 -16.82
C ASP A 120 -6.08 23.46 -15.85
N LEU A 121 -5.42 22.30 -15.91
CA LEU A 121 -5.72 21.17 -15.02
C LEU A 121 -5.34 21.43 -13.56
N ALA A 122 -4.36 22.29 -13.30
CA ALA A 122 -3.90 22.54 -11.94
C ALA A 122 -4.97 23.27 -11.10
N SER A 123 -5.52 24.35 -11.66
CA SER A 123 -6.63 25.12 -11.10
C SER A 123 -7.91 24.29 -10.99
N PHE A 124 -8.24 23.50 -12.01
CA PHE A 124 -9.38 22.58 -11.94
C PHE A 124 -9.24 21.53 -10.84
N ASN A 125 -8.08 20.87 -10.75
CA ASN A 125 -7.80 19.89 -9.70
C ASN A 125 -7.79 20.53 -8.30
N GLN A 126 -7.32 21.77 -8.17
CA GLN A 126 -7.35 22.49 -6.90
C GLN A 126 -8.78 22.81 -6.49
N HIS A 127 -9.62 23.26 -7.41
CA HIS A 127 -11.05 23.47 -7.15
C HIS A 127 -11.74 22.18 -6.68
N ILE A 128 -11.48 21.05 -7.36
CA ILE A 128 -12.03 19.75 -6.95
C ILE A 128 -11.63 19.39 -5.51
N LYS A 129 -10.38 19.67 -5.14
CA LYS A 129 -9.86 19.39 -3.79
C LYS A 129 -10.48 20.29 -2.71
N ASP A 130 -10.79 21.53 -3.06
CA ASP A 130 -11.26 22.52 -2.09
C ASP A 130 -12.79 22.54 -1.93
N ASP A 131 -13.53 22.18 -2.97
CA ASP A 131 -14.99 22.14 -2.90
C ASP A 131 -15.49 20.89 -2.17
N ARG A 132 -15.83 21.08 -0.88
CA ARG A 132 -16.42 20.05 -0.02
C ARG A 132 -17.69 19.42 -0.56
N LYS A 133 -18.41 20.07 -1.47
CA LYS A 133 -19.62 19.50 -2.10
C LYS A 133 -19.29 18.36 -3.06
N LEU A 134 -18.07 18.29 -3.57
CA LEU A 134 -17.59 17.22 -4.45
C LEU A 134 -17.12 15.98 -3.68
N TYR A 135 -17.06 16.06 -2.35
CA TYR A 135 -16.74 14.93 -1.49
C TYR A 135 -18.00 14.21 -1.05
N ALA A 136 -17.97 12.88 -1.08
CA ALA A 136 -19.04 12.07 -0.52
C ALA A 136 -19.22 12.37 0.97
N THR A 137 -20.46 12.62 1.38
CA THR A 137 -20.84 12.92 2.78
C THR A 137 -21.29 11.69 3.57
N SER A 138 -21.49 10.56 2.90
CA SER A 138 -21.86 9.28 3.51
C SER A 138 -20.84 8.20 3.16
N GLY A 139 -20.29 7.53 4.18
CA GLY A 139 -19.56 6.27 3.99
C GLY A 139 -20.55 5.12 3.94
N GLN A 140 -20.94 4.72 2.74
CA GLN A 140 -21.40 3.35 2.46
C GLN A 140 -20.29 2.63 1.69
#